data_AF-A0A8I2YYT8-F1
#
_entry.id   AF-A0A8I2YYT8-F1
#
_cell.length_a   1.000
_cell.length_b   1.000
_cell.length_c   1.000
_cell.angle_alpha   90.00
_cell.angle_beta   90.00
_cell.angle_gamma   90.00
#
_symmetry.space_group_name_H-M   'P 1'
#
loop_
_entity.id
_entity.type
_entity.pdbx_description
1 polymer ?
#
loop_
_entity_poly.entity_id
_entity_poly.type
_entity_poly.pdbx_seq_one_letter_code
_entity_poly.pdbx_strand_id
1 'polypeptide(L)'
;MAVVPGRILPKPGIGYRSGPAAIDDKASWNLRGVKFTVGARLDRWAVLVIKDNGHGEFTGSSDPELLQVVSGFRNMCNVSGMQVTADPTYATAQLPRKDSSDPMRRAAIDTIKKTLLSVKPKPTLLLSCCPARTRPHMRA
;
A
#
# COMPACT_ATOMS: atom_id res chain seq x y z
N MET A 1 -42.30 13.90 23.64
CA MET A 1 -41.61 13.02 22.68
C MET A 1 -42.49 12.92 21.44
N ALA A 2 -41.98 13.27 20.27
CA ALA A 2 -42.71 13.06 19.01
C ALA A 2 -42.28 11.71 18.43
N VAL A 3 -43.24 10.81 18.20
CA VAL A 3 -42.98 9.52 17.55
C VAL A 3 -42.94 9.75 16.05
N VAL A 4 -41.78 9.49 15.44
CA VAL A 4 -41.61 9.55 13.99
C VAL A 4 -41.59 8.13 13.44
N PRO A 5 -42.50 7.76 12.52
CA PRO A 5 -42.46 6.45 11.90
C PRO A 5 -41.21 6.32 11.01
N GLY A 6 -40.35 5.35 11.34
CA GLY A 6 -39.18 4.99 10.55
C GLY A 6 -39.37 3.68 9.79
N ARG A 7 -38.53 3.43 8.78
CA ARG A 7 -38.43 2.15 8.06
C ARG A 7 -36.99 1.67 8.04
N ILE A 8 -36.78 0.38 8.30
CA ILE A 8 -35.49 -0.29 8.08
C ILE A 8 -35.55 -0.93 6.70
N LEU A 9 -34.61 -0.54 5.82
CA LEU A 9 -34.50 -1.11 4.48
C LEU A 9 -33.74 -2.46 4.52
N PRO A 10 -34.07 -3.41 3.64
CA PRO A 10 -33.31 -4.64 3.52
C PRO A 10 -31.87 -4.36 3.06
N LYS A 11 -30.94 -5.23 3.44
CA LYS A 11 -29.54 -5.11 3.04
C LYS A 11 -29.38 -5.28 1.52
N PRO A 12 -28.56 -4.45 0.86
CA PRO A 12 -28.25 -4.63 -0.56
C PRO A 12 -27.41 -5.90 -0.77
N GLY A 13 -27.44 -6.49 -1.96
CA GLY A 13 -26.48 -7.54 -2.34
C GLY A 13 -25.25 -6.92 -3.00
N ILE A 14 -24.04 -7.37 -2.63
CA ILE A 14 -22.79 -6.90 -3.25
C ILE A 14 -22.24 -8.02 -4.13
N GLY A 15 -22.23 -7.79 -5.44
CA GLY A 15 -21.75 -8.75 -6.43
C GLY A 15 -20.23 -8.68 -6.64
N TYR A 16 -19.56 -9.83 -6.48
CA TYR A 16 -18.16 -10.04 -6.88
C TYR A 16 -18.10 -11.08 -8.00
N ARG A 17 -16.93 -11.22 -8.65
CA ARG A 17 -16.73 -12.21 -9.72
C ARG A 17 -16.99 -13.64 -9.25
N SER A 18 -16.70 -13.93 -7.99
CA SER A 18 -16.85 -15.26 -7.38
C SER A 18 -18.19 -15.48 -6.70
N GLY A 19 -19.11 -14.50 -6.72
CA GLY A 19 -20.41 -14.57 -6.04
C GLY A 19 -20.68 -13.39 -5.09
N PRO A 20 -21.81 -13.37 -4.39
CA PRO A 20 -22.15 -12.31 -3.46
C PRO A 20 -21.28 -12.35 -2.19
N ALA A 21 -20.89 -11.18 -1.66
CA ALA A 21 -20.26 -11.12 -0.35
C ALA A 21 -21.25 -11.32 0.80
N ALA A 22 -20.79 -11.92 1.89
CA ALA A 22 -21.53 -11.99 3.13
C ALA A 22 -21.57 -10.60 3.79
N ILE A 23 -22.78 -10.06 3.97
CA ILE A 23 -23.03 -8.77 4.60
C ILE A 23 -23.67 -9.02 5.97
N ASP A 24 -23.05 -8.46 7.00
CA ASP A 24 -23.53 -8.56 8.37
C ASP A 24 -24.74 -7.64 8.63
N ASP A 25 -25.33 -7.78 9.81
CA ASP A 25 -26.52 -7.02 10.21
C ASP A 25 -26.22 -5.53 10.49
N LYS A 26 -24.94 -5.15 10.49
CA LYS A 26 -24.46 -3.76 10.60
C LYS A 26 -24.03 -3.20 9.25
N ALA A 27 -24.47 -3.83 8.16
CA ALA A 27 -24.13 -3.46 6.79
C ALA A 27 -22.61 -3.40 6.50
N SER A 28 -21.83 -4.20 7.23
CA SER A 28 -20.39 -4.36 7.02
C SER A 28 -20.11 -5.67 6.28
N TRP A 29 -19.05 -5.67 5.47
CA TRP A 29 -18.55 -6.86 4.78
C TRP A 29 -17.03 -6.80 4.66
N ASN A 30 -16.42 -7.91 4.32
CA ASN A 30 -14.99 -7.99 4.00
C ASN A 30 -14.78 -8.65 2.63
N LEU A 31 -13.53 -8.63 2.17
CA LEU A 31 -13.13 -9.19 0.87
C LEU A 31 -12.57 -10.62 0.98
N ARG A 32 -12.83 -11.33 2.08
CA ARG A 32 -12.30 -12.69 2.27
C ARG A 32 -13.02 -13.66 1.34
N GLY A 33 -12.25 -14.43 0.57
CA GLY A 33 -12.79 -15.44 -0.34
C GLY A 33 -13.55 -14.88 -1.55
N VAL A 34 -13.53 -13.56 -1.77
CA VAL A 34 -14.15 -12.93 -2.96
C VAL A 34 -13.10 -12.36 -3.91
N LYS A 35 -13.40 -12.38 -5.21
CA LYS A 35 -12.57 -11.80 -6.27
C LYS A 35 -13.22 -10.55 -6.85
N PHE A 36 -12.43 -9.51 -7.11
CA PHE A 36 -12.92 -8.30 -7.77
C PHE A 36 -13.66 -8.63 -9.06
N THR A 37 -14.79 -7.97 -9.31
CA THR A 37 -15.62 -8.14 -10.51
C THR A 37 -14.79 -7.92 -11.77
N VAL A 38 -14.00 -6.86 -11.78
CA VAL A 38 -12.97 -6.58 -12.79
C VAL A 38 -11.61 -6.58 -12.11
N GLY A 39 -10.83 -7.65 -12.34
CA GLY A 39 -9.46 -7.75 -11.87
C GLY A 39 -8.52 -6.93 -12.76
N ALA A 40 -7.74 -6.04 -12.16
CA ALA A 40 -6.69 -5.32 -12.88
C ALA A 40 -5.47 -6.20 -13.12
N ARG A 41 -4.70 -5.85 -14.16
CA ARG A 41 -3.44 -6.50 -14.51
C ARG A 41 -2.27 -5.58 -14.16
N LEU A 42 -1.27 -6.12 -13.47
CA LEU A 42 -0.10 -5.41 -12.98
C LEU A 42 1.16 -6.01 -13.59
N ASP A 43 1.51 -5.55 -14.79
CA ASP A 43 2.69 -6.02 -15.53
C ASP A 43 3.95 -5.19 -15.28
N ARG A 44 3.82 -3.93 -14.84
CA ARG A 44 4.94 -3.01 -14.64
C ARG A 44 4.77 -2.25 -13.35
N TRP A 45 5.45 -2.68 -12.31
CA TRP A 45 5.37 -2.03 -11.00
C TRP A 45 6.74 -1.98 -10.35
N ALA A 46 6.89 -1.09 -9.39
CA ALA A 46 8.15 -0.88 -8.71
C ALA A 46 7.94 -0.74 -7.21
N VAL A 47 8.98 -1.12 -6.47
CA VAL A 47 9.07 -0.98 -5.01
C VAL A 47 10.16 0.03 -4.71
N LEU A 48 9.79 1.13 -4.07
CA LEU A 48 10.72 2.16 -3.63
C LEU A 48 10.96 2.04 -2.13
N VAL A 49 12.18 1.70 -1.75
CA VAL A 49 12.63 1.69 -0.35
C VAL A 49 13.21 3.06 -0.02
N ILE A 50 12.57 3.79 0.88
CA ILE A 50 13.03 5.09 1.34
C ILE A 50 13.80 4.88 2.65
N LYS A 51 15.03 5.39 2.72
CA LYS A 51 15.90 5.27 3.90
C LYS A 51 16.17 6.66 4.47
N ASP A 52 15.92 6.88 5.75
CA ASP A 52 16.15 8.14 6.47
C ASP A 52 17.13 7.95 7.64
N ASN A 53 17.85 6.82 7.67
CA ASN A 53 18.76 6.41 8.75
C ASN A 53 18.06 6.25 10.11
N GLY A 54 16.77 5.94 10.10
CA GLY A 54 15.98 5.61 11.29
C GLY A 54 16.07 4.13 11.68
N HIS A 55 15.47 3.80 12.82
CA HIS A 55 15.32 2.41 13.27
C HIS A 55 14.15 1.71 12.56
N GLY A 56 14.31 0.42 12.24
CA GLY A 56 13.29 -0.38 11.55
C GLY A 56 13.21 -0.15 10.04
N GLU A 57 14.31 0.28 9.42
CA GLU A 57 14.42 0.43 7.97
C GLU A 57 14.85 -0.89 7.30
N PHE A 58 14.31 -1.15 6.12
CA PHE A 58 14.84 -2.21 5.26
C PHE A 58 16.27 -1.86 4.86
N THR A 59 17.15 -2.85 4.93
CA THR A 59 18.57 -2.72 4.64
C THR A 59 18.81 -2.33 3.18
N GLY A 60 17.96 -2.81 2.26
CA GLY A 60 17.96 -2.46 0.84
C GLY A 60 16.95 -3.27 0.02
N SER A 61 17.18 -3.34 -1.29
CA SER A 61 16.32 -4.06 -2.25
C SER A 61 16.36 -5.59 -2.12
N SER A 62 17.38 -6.13 -1.46
CA SER A 62 17.56 -7.58 -1.23
C SER A 62 17.19 -8.00 0.19
N ASP A 63 16.52 -7.13 0.96
CA ASP A 63 16.14 -7.41 2.33
C ASP A 63 15.10 -8.55 2.38
N PRO A 64 15.34 -9.64 3.14
CA PRO A 64 14.40 -10.76 3.22
C PRO A 64 13.00 -10.36 3.71
N GLU A 65 12.90 -9.42 4.65
CA GLU A 65 11.61 -8.96 5.16
C GLU A 65 10.85 -8.18 4.09
N LEU A 66 11.56 -7.36 3.32
CA LEU A 66 10.97 -6.64 2.17
C LEU A 66 10.42 -7.63 1.14
N LEU A 67 11.20 -8.66 0.79
CA LEU A 67 10.78 -9.67 -0.17
C LEU A 67 9.54 -10.44 0.30
N GLN A 68 9.41 -10.71 1.61
CA GLN A 68 8.22 -11.30 2.20
C GLN A 68 7.00 -10.37 2.10
N VAL A 69 7.16 -9.08 2.40
CA VAL A 69 6.06 -8.10 2.27
C VAL A 69 5.59 -7.98 0.81
N VAL A 70 6.53 -7.89 -0.13
CA VAL A 70 6.25 -7.74 -1.55
C VAL A 70 5.62 -8.99 -2.15
N SER A 71 6.08 -10.18 -1.76
CA SER A 71 5.46 -11.45 -2.16
C SER A 71 4.07 -11.61 -1.55
N GLY A 72 3.88 -11.24 -0.28
CA GLY A 72 2.57 -11.21 0.37
C GLY A 72 1.58 -10.30 -0.34
N PHE A 73 2.01 -9.10 -0.74
CA PHE A 73 1.22 -8.18 -1.56
C PHE A 73 0.83 -8.81 -2.91
N ARG A 74 1.80 -9.36 -3.65
CA ARG A 74 1.56 -10.05 -4.93
C ARG A 74 0.53 -11.18 -4.77
N ASN A 75 0.70 -12.01 -3.75
CA ASN A 75 -0.19 -13.13 -3.46
C ASN A 75 -1.61 -12.64 -3.16
N MET A 76 -1.76 -11.59 -2.36
CA MET A 76 -3.06 -11.02 -2.05
C MET A 76 -3.75 -10.46 -3.30
N CYS A 77 -3.03 -9.73 -4.16
CA CYS A 77 -3.57 -9.26 -5.44
C CYS A 77 -4.10 -10.43 -6.29
N ASN A 78 -3.33 -11.52 -6.41
CA ASN A 78 -3.75 -12.70 -7.16
C ASN A 78 -4.98 -13.39 -6.53
N VAL A 79 -5.02 -13.52 -5.20
CA VAL A 79 -6.18 -14.08 -4.47
C VAL A 79 -7.44 -13.22 -4.70
N SER A 80 -7.30 -11.90 -4.70
CA SER A 80 -8.39 -10.96 -4.99
C SER A 80 -8.79 -10.90 -6.47
N GLY A 81 -8.17 -11.70 -7.35
CA GLY A 81 -8.53 -11.81 -8.76
C GLY A 81 -7.85 -10.79 -9.67
N MET A 82 -6.83 -10.07 -9.19
CA MET A 82 -5.90 -9.32 -10.06
C MET A 82 -4.88 -10.29 -10.67
N GLN A 83 -4.18 -9.83 -11.71
CA GLN A 83 -3.10 -10.59 -12.34
C GLN A 83 -1.76 -9.86 -12.15
N VAL A 84 -0.91 -10.37 -11.26
CA VAL A 84 0.45 -9.83 -11.03
C VAL A 84 1.48 -10.82 -11.58
N THR A 85 1.87 -10.60 -12.82
CA THR A 85 2.69 -11.50 -13.64
C THR A 85 4.19 -11.21 -13.51
N ALA A 86 4.55 -9.93 -13.41
CA ALA A 86 5.93 -9.48 -13.39
C ALA A 86 6.46 -9.26 -11.96
N ASP A 87 7.75 -9.49 -11.78
CA ASP A 87 8.47 -9.08 -10.57
C ASP A 87 8.67 -7.56 -10.58
N PRO A 88 8.59 -6.92 -9.41
CA PRO A 88 8.75 -5.47 -9.34
C PRO A 88 10.20 -5.05 -9.55
N THR A 89 10.37 -3.85 -10.11
CA THR A 89 11.67 -3.18 -10.09
C THR A 89 11.90 -2.56 -8.72
N TYR A 90 13.01 -2.88 -8.07
CA TYR A 90 13.37 -2.31 -6.78
C TYR A 90 14.25 -1.08 -6.96
N ALA A 91 13.98 -0.04 -6.20
CA ALA A 91 14.81 1.15 -6.11
C ALA A 91 14.96 1.59 -4.66
N THR A 92 16.12 2.12 -4.32
CA THR A 92 16.41 2.60 -2.97
C THR A 92 16.74 4.09 -3.03
N ALA A 93 16.02 4.89 -2.25
CA ALA A 93 16.27 6.32 -2.09
C ALA A 93 16.84 6.58 -0.70
N GLN A 94 18.14 6.87 -0.63
CA GLN A 94 18.80 7.28 0.61
C GLN A 94 18.57 8.78 0.82
N LEU A 95 17.75 9.13 1.80
CA LEU A 95 17.44 10.51 2.11
C LEU A 95 18.61 11.18 2.85
N PRO A 96 18.85 12.48 2.58
CA PRO A 96 19.73 13.28 3.41
C PRO A 96 19.14 13.42 4.82
N ARG A 97 20.04 13.52 5.80
CA ARG A 97 19.68 13.77 7.20
C ARG A 97 18.86 15.05 7.31
N LYS A 98 17.91 15.06 8.24
CA LYS A 98 17.09 16.24 8.54
C LYS A 98 17.99 17.41 8.93
N ASP A 99 17.80 18.53 8.25
CA ASP A 99 18.49 19.79 8.51
C ASP A 99 17.44 20.84 8.90
N SER A 100 17.74 21.64 9.92
CA SER A 100 16.89 22.76 10.34
C SER A 100 16.80 23.86 9.28
N SER A 101 17.77 23.94 8.36
CA SER A 101 17.76 24.90 7.24
C SER A 101 16.78 24.52 6.12
N ASP A 102 16.36 23.25 6.06
CA ASP A 102 15.41 22.72 5.07
C ASP A 102 14.17 22.11 5.76
N PRO A 103 13.29 22.94 6.36
CA PRO A 103 12.10 22.46 7.06
C PRO A 103 11.12 21.73 6.12
N MET A 104 11.16 22.04 4.82
CA MET A 104 10.30 21.38 3.81
C MET A 104 10.91 20.08 3.26
N ARG A 105 12.14 19.71 3.66
CA ARG A 105 12.88 18.56 3.13
C ARG A 105 12.97 18.55 1.59
N ARG A 106 13.19 19.70 0.95
CA ARG A 106 13.36 19.82 -0.51
C ARG A 106 14.44 18.90 -1.03
N ALA A 107 15.57 18.80 -0.33
CA ALA A 107 16.66 17.92 -0.74
C ALA A 107 16.25 16.44 -0.77
N ALA A 108 15.42 16.01 0.19
CA ALA A 108 14.90 14.64 0.22
C ALA A 108 13.91 14.37 -0.93
N ILE A 109 13.03 15.34 -1.21
CA ILE A 109 12.09 15.25 -2.34
C ILE A 109 12.85 15.12 -3.67
N ASP A 110 13.91 15.90 -3.85
CA ASP A 110 14.70 15.86 -5.08
C ASP A 110 15.46 14.52 -5.23
N THR A 111 15.97 13.96 -4.13
CA THR A 111 16.54 12.60 -4.16
C THR A 111 15.50 11.57 -4.57
N ILE A 112 14.30 11.59 -3.97
CA ILE A 112 13.22 10.66 -4.34
C ILE A 112 12.86 10.82 -5.82
N LYS A 113 12.71 12.06 -6.31
CA LYS A 113 12.42 12.33 -7.74
C LYS A 113 13.50 11.75 -8.65
N LYS A 114 14.77 11.96 -8.34
CA LYS A 114 15.90 11.42 -9.12
C LYS A 114 15.86 9.89 -9.15
N THR A 115 15.62 9.25 -8.00
CA THR A 115 15.49 7.79 -7.91
C THR A 115 14.30 7.30 -8.73
N LEU A 116 13.13 7.94 -8.64
CA LEU A 116 11.95 7.57 -9.42
C LEU A 116 12.16 7.68 -10.93
N LEU A 117 12.84 8.73 -11.39
CA LEU A 117 13.16 8.93 -12.81
C LEU A 117 14.17 7.91 -13.35
N SER A 118 14.98 7.30 -12.48
CA SER A 118 15.91 6.23 -12.86
C SER A 118 15.26 4.86 -13.06
N VAL A 119 14.04 4.65 -12.53
CA VAL A 119 13.36 3.36 -12.63
C VAL A 119 12.88 3.13 -14.07
N LYS A 120 13.40 2.09 -14.73
CA LYS A 120 13.03 1.67 -16.07
C LYS A 120 12.68 0.18 -16.10
N PRO A 121 11.61 -0.23 -16.82
CA PRO A 121 10.64 0.62 -17.54
C PRO A 121 9.78 1.44 -16.57
N LYS A 122 9.17 2.53 -17.06
CA LYS A 122 8.30 3.39 -16.23
C LYS A 122 7.22 2.52 -15.56
N PRO A 123 7.12 2.47 -14.22
CA PRO A 123 6.10 1.67 -13.56
C PRO A 123 4.71 2.31 -13.72
N THR A 124 3.65 1.49 -13.73
CA THR A 124 2.25 1.95 -13.64
C THR A 124 1.78 2.06 -12.20
N LEU A 125 2.44 1.38 -11.27
CA LEU A 125 2.20 1.43 -9.83
C LEU A 125 3.53 1.44 -9.08
N LEU A 126 3.61 2.25 -8.03
CA LEU A 126 4.77 2.31 -7.14
C LEU A 126 4.33 2.01 -5.71
N LEU A 127 4.92 1.00 -5.11
CA LEU A 127 4.79 0.70 -3.68
C LEU A 127 5.97 1.35 -2.95
N SER A 128 5.71 2.33 -2.09
CA SER A 128 6.76 2.97 -1.29
C SER A 128 6.80 2.40 0.12
N CYS A 129 7.96 1.89 0.53
CA CYS A 129 8.26 1.49 1.89
C CYS A 129 8.96 2.65 2.60
N CYS A 130 8.25 3.30 3.51
CA CYS A 130 8.78 4.40 4.32
C CYS A 130 9.14 3.91 5.72
N PRO A 131 10.17 4.49 6.36
CA PRO A 131 10.41 4.24 7.77
C PRO A 131 9.17 4.61 8.59
N ALA A 132 8.88 3.78 9.59
CA ALA A 132 7.79 4.06 10.51
C ALA A 132 8.00 5.44 11.14
N ARG A 133 6.93 6.26 11.19
CA ARG A 133 6.95 7.49 11.97
C ARG A 133 7.01 7.08 13.44
N THR A 134 8.20 6.99 14.00
CA THR A 134 8.40 6.96 15.45
C THR A 134 7.83 8.26 15.99
N ARG A 135 6.65 8.20 16.61
CA ARG A 135 6.14 9.32 17.40
C ARG A 135 7.13 9.52 18.54
N PRO A 136 7.74 10.70 18.71
CA PRO A 136 8.43 10.99 19.95
C PRO A 136 7.36 11.16 21.04
N HIS A 137 7.56 10.47 22.17
CA HIS A 137 6.88 10.58 23.48
C HIS A 137 5.70 9.65 23.80
N MET A 138 5.96 8.71 24.72
CA MET A 138 5.38 8.69 26.07
C MET A 138 6.35 7.93 26.98
N ARG A 139 7.27 8.65 27.64
CA ARG A 139 7.84 8.18 28.91
C ARG A 139 6.78 8.53 29.96
N ALA A 140 6.29 7.51 30.67
CA ALA A 140 5.56 7.68 31.92
C ALA A 140 6.52 8.17 33.01
#